data_AF-A0A960N7T7-F1
#
_entry.id   AF-A0A960N7T7-F1
#
_cell.length_a   1.000
_cell.length_b   1.000
_cell.length_c   1.000
_cell.angle_alpha   90.00
_cell.angle_beta   90.00
_cell.angle_gamma   90.00
#
_symmetry.space_group_name_H-M   'P 1'
#
loop_
_entity.id
_entity.type
_entity.pdbx_description
1 polymer ?
#
loop_
_entity_poly.entity_id
_entity_poly.type
_entity_poly.pdbx_seq_one_letter_code
_entity_poly.pdbx_strand_id
1 'polypeptide(L)'
;MTWAPGFTDIGAHEFGGSSNDTTPPAIVSVTPGAVASGGTIYGDTLTEIAITFSEPLNLIDALATGSYELVEAGLNEAFGDLDDVVVPVSVAWLPGLNRVLLDLGDPLAGGNYRFTIFGNGGMHDLSGLSLDGDDDTFAGGNYERFFTVQPIVPPTFSGDTSGSGTEDGVPVTGTLAATDVFNTPVDDFS
;
A
#
# COMPACT_ATOMS: atom_id res chain seq x y z
N MET A 1 61.72 -9.14 7.89
CA MET A 1 60.71 -10.05 7.35
C MET A 1 59.36 -9.45 7.67
N THR A 2 58.80 -8.70 6.72
CA THR A 2 57.53 -7.97 6.87
C THR A 2 56.42 -8.87 6.33
N TRP A 3 55.52 -9.30 7.20
CA TRP A 3 54.33 -10.05 6.81
C TRP A 3 53.33 -9.05 6.22
N ALA A 4 53.03 -9.17 4.93
CA ALA A 4 51.89 -8.50 4.33
C ALA A 4 50.63 -9.34 4.66
N PRO A 5 49.58 -8.75 5.26
CA PRO A 5 48.32 -9.46 5.39
C PRO A 5 47.62 -9.47 4.03
N GLY A 6 47.56 -10.64 3.41
CA GLY A 6 46.63 -10.94 2.33
C GLY A 6 45.74 -12.08 2.80
N PHE A 7 44.54 -11.75 3.27
CA PHE A 7 43.48 -12.75 3.38
C PHE A 7 42.63 -12.60 2.12
N THR A 8 42.88 -13.48 1.14
CA THR A 8 41.83 -13.82 0.17
C THR A 8 40.93 -14.81 0.91
N ASP A 9 39.83 -14.31 1.46
CA ASP A 9 38.78 -15.18 1.98
C ASP A 9 38.14 -15.91 0.78
N ILE A 10 38.30 -17.22 0.74
CA ILE A 10 37.73 -18.14 -0.27
C ILE A 10 36.47 -18.83 0.30
N GLY A 11 35.89 -18.33 1.39
CA GLY A 11 34.78 -18.97 2.11
C GLY A 11 33.47 -18.16 2.24
N ALA A 12 33.48 -16.83 2.13
CA ALA A 12 32.24 -16.05 2.17
C ALA A 12 31.53 -16.13 0.81
N HIS A 13 30.25 -16.48 0.79
CA HIS A 13 29.40 -16.17 -0.36
C HIS A 13 29.59 -14.68 -0.67
N GLU A 14 29.90 -14.36 -1.92
CA GLU A 14 30.26 -13.01 -2.38
C GLU A 14 29.33 -11.97 -1.75
N PHE A 15 29.90 -11.09 -0.93
CA PHE A 15 29.17 -9.97 -0.36
C PHE A 15 28.73 -9.09 -1.54
N GLY A 16 27.45 -9.12 -1.88
CA GLY A 16 26.89 -8.38 -3.02
C GLY A 16 26.85 -6.87 -2.80
N GLY A 17 27.10 -6.40 -1.58
CA GLY A 17 27.18 -4.99 -1.22
C GLY A 17 28.55 -4.36 -1.49
N SER A 18 28.62 -3.04 -1.40
CA SER A 18 29.85 -2.28 -1.50
C SER A 18 30.20 -1.69 -0.15
N SER A 19 31.42 -1.89 0.33
CA SER A 19 31.87 -1.27 1.59
C SER A 19 32.04 0.25 1.50
N ASN A 20 31.96 0.82 0.30
CA ASN A 20 31.97 2.27 0.06
C ASN A 20 30.56 2.84 -0.13
N ASP A 21 29.55 1.99 -0.03
CA ASP A 21 28.17 2.43 -0.07
C ASP A 21 27.82 3.16 1.23
N THR A 22 27.24 4.33 1.06
CA THR A 22 26.82 5.20 2.15
C THR A 22 25.43 5.76 1.91
N THR A 23 24.76 5.33 0.83
CA THR A 23 23.42 5.79 0.49
C THR A 23 22.43 4.76 1.03
N PRO A 24 21.55 5.11 1.96
CA PRO A 24 20.54 4.19 2.44
C PRO A 24 19.54 3.81 1.33
N PRO A 25 18.98 2.59 1.36
CA PRO A 25 17.85 2.25 0.51
C PRO A 25 16.65 3.10 0.91
N ALA A 26 15.92 3.62 -0.08
CA ALA A 26 14.73 4.43 0.09
C ALA A 26 13.56 3.89 -0.75
N ILE A 27 12.34 4.27 -0.40
CA ILE A 27 11.14 3.88 -1.16
C ILE A 27 10.91 4.86 -2.31
N VAL A 28 10.94 4.35 -3.53
CA VAL A 28 10.73 5.14 -4.76
C VAL A 28 9.26 5.24 -5.11
N SER A 29 8.49 4.16 -4.93
CA SER A 29 7.06 4.17 -5.22
C SER A 29 6.31 3.04 -4.51
N VAL A 30 5.04 3.29 -4.21
CA VAL A 30 4.07 2.29 -3.77
C VAL A 30 2.89 2.28 -4.74
N THR A 31 2.44 1.10 -5.12
CA THR A 31 1.26 0.89 -5.97
C THR A 31 0.25 0.03 -5.21
N PRO A 32 -1.02 0.46 -5.09
CA PRO A 32 -1.59 1.70 -5.61
C PRO A 32 -1.01 2.98 -4.99
N GLY A 33 -0.87 4.04 -5.78
CA GLY A 33 -0.27 5.31 -5.33
C GLY A 33 -1.04 5.99 -4.19
N ALA A 34 -2.33 5.68 -4.04
CA ALA A 34 -3.15 6.15 -2.93
C ALA A 34 -2.60 5.72 -1.57
N VAL A 35 -1.96 4.55 -1.47
CA VAL A 35 -1.29 4.11 -0.23
C VAL A 35 -0.16 5.06 0.15
N ALA A 36 0.65 5.50 -0.83
CA ALA A 36 1.76 6.41 -0.59
C ALA A 36 1.33 7.86 -0.31
N SER A 37 0.27 8.33 -0.96
CA SER A 37 -0.17 9.73 -0.90
C SER A 37 -1.11 10.03 0.26
N GLY A 38 -1.52 9.00 1.01
CA GLY A 38 -2.54 9.12 2.04
C GLY A 38 -3.96 9.27 1.51
N GLY A 39 -4.25 8.64 0.37
CA GLY A 39 -5.50 8.78 -0.37
C GLY A 39 -6.57 7.74 -0.01
N THR A 40 -7.67 7.81 -0.74
CA THR A 40 -8.77 6.85 -0.68
C THR A 40 -8.70 5.89 -1.87
N ILE A 41 -8.81 4.60 -1.59
CA ILE A 41 -8.99 3.54 -2.57
C ILE A 41 -10.48 3.22 -2.63
N TYR A 42 -11.08 3.32 -3.82
CA TYR A 42 -12.50 3.02 -4.01
C TYR A 42 -12.70 1.56 -4.42
N GLY A 43 -13.64 0.91 -3.74
CA GLY A 43 -14.03 -0.48 -3.94
C GLY A 43 -13.20 -1.46 -3.12
N ASP A 44 -13.77 -2.64 -2.89
CA ASP A 44 -13.15 -3.74 -2.15
C ASP A 44 -12.22 -4.52 -3.09
N THR A 45 -11.18 -3.87 -3.60
CA THR A 45 -10.31 -4.42 -4.65
C THR A 45 -8.84 -4.49 -4.27
N LEU A 46 -8.43 -3.86 -3.18
CA LEU A 46 -7.04 -3.86 -2.76
C LEU A 46 -6.68 -5.23 -2.19
N THR A 47 -5.94 -6.01 -2.97
CA THR A 47 -5.44 -7.36 -2.64
C THR A 47 -3.91 -7.44 -2.68
N GLU A 48 -3.25 -6.43 -3.26
CA GLU A 48 -1.79 -6.40 -3.38
C GLU A 48 -1.26 -4.97 -3.20
N ILE A 49 -0.13 -4.83 -2.51
CA ILE A 49 0.66 -3.60 -2.45
C ILE A 49 2.04 -3.89 -3.02
N ALA A 50 2.44 -3.15 -4.06
CA ALA A 50 3.76 -3.26 -4.67
C ALA A 50 4.64 -2.08 -4.25
N ILE A 51 5.82 -2.36 -3.70
CA ILE A 51 6.79 -1.37 -3.21
C ILE A 51 8.07 -1.47 -4.03
N THR A 52 8.51 -0.36 -4.62
CA THR A 52 9.79 -0.28 -5.37
C THR A 52 10.80 0.53 -4.57
N PHE A 53 12.02 0.01 -4.43
CA PHE A 53 13.12 0.61 -3.69
C PHE A 53 14.17 1.22 -4.63
N SER A 54 14.97 2.15 -4.10
CA SER A 54 16.05 2.84 -4.83
C SER A 54 17.17 1.90 -5.25
N GLU A 55 17.37 0.81 -4.51
CA GLU A 55 18.47 -0.12 -4.67
C GLU A 55 18.11 -1.55 -4.21
N PRO A 56 18.96 -2.55 -4.49
CA PRO A 56 18.72 -3.92 -4.06
C PRO A 56 18.77 -4.08 -2.54
N LEU A 57 17.79 -4.79 -2.00
CA LEU A 57 17.70 -5.11 -0.58
C LEU A 57 18.32 -6.47 -0.24
N ASN A 58 18.66 -6.65 1.04
CA ASN A 58 18.90 -7.97 1.59
C ASN A 58 17.64 -8.85 1.44
N LEU A 59 17.79 -10.00 0.79
CA LEU A 59 16.67 -10.89 0.49
C LEU A 59 15.97 -11.43 1.74
N ILE A 60 16.71 -11.70 2.81
CA ILE A 60 16.15 -12.25 4.05
C ILE A 60 15.25 -11.20 4.71
N ASP A 61 15.74 -9.96 4.79
CA ASP A 61 15.01 -8.85 5.39
C ASP A 61 13.79 -8.44 4.55
N ALA A 62 13.95 -8.41 3.22
CA ALA A 62 12.88 -8.09 2.28
C ALA A 62 11.78 -9.15 2.21
N LEU A 63 12.07 -10.41 2.59
CA LEU A 63 11.06 -11.48 2.69
C LEU A 63 10.52 -11.66 4.11
N ALA A 64 11.10 -10.98 5.10
CA ALA A 64 10.63 -11.07 6.47
C ALA A 64 9.30 -10.33 6.60
N THR A 65 8.22 -11.06 6.84
CA THR A 65 6.89 -10.48 7.10
C THR A 65 6.90 -9.49 8.26
N GLY A 66 7.77 -9.70 9.26
CA GLY A 66 7.95 -8.78 10.39
C GLY A 66 8.54 -7.41 10.04
N SER A 67 9.06 -7.21 8.81
CA SER A 67 9.50 -5.91 8.31
C SER A 67 8.33 -5.02 7.87
N TYR A 68 7.12 -5.58 7.77
CA TYR A 68 5.92 -4.92 7.30
C TYR A 68 4.81 -5.05 8.34
N GLU A 69 4.03 -3.99 8.50
CA GLU A 69 2.81 -4.01 9.30
C GLU A 69 1.70 -3.30 8.54
N LEU A 70 0.53 -3.94 8.49
CA LEU A 70 -0.69 -3.32 8.03
C LEU A 70 -1.72 -3.44 9.15
N VAL A 71 -2.24 -2.31 9.62
CA VAL A 71 -3.22 -2.25 10.72
C VAL A 71 -4.47 -1.55 10.22
N GLU A 72 -5.62 -2.14 10.47
CA GLU A 72 -6.94 -1.48 10.36
C GLU A 72 -7.28 -0.84 11.71
N ALA A 73 -7.76 0.42 11.69
CA ALA A 73 -8.12 1.21 12.88
C ALA A 73 -9.38 0.73 13.63
N GLY A 74 -9.90 -0.44 13.30
CA GLY A 74 -11.10 -0.98 13.95
C GLY A 74 -12.37 -0.14 13.76
N LEU A 75 -13.31 -0.32 14.69
CA LEU A 75 -14.66 0.25 14.60
C LEU A 75 -14.72 1.73 14.99
N ASN A 76 -13.76 2.19 15.79
CA ASN A 76 -13.73 3.57 16.25
C ASN A 76 -12.93 4.51 15.31
N GLU A 77 -12.34 3.94 14.25
CA GLU A 77 -11.53 4.64 13.24
C GLU A 77 -10.27 5.33 13.80
N ALA A 78 -9.80 4.93 14.99
CA ALA A 78 -8.62 5.45 15.65
C ALA A 78 -7.54 4.37 15.79
N PHE A 79 -6.28 4.76 15.60
CA PHE A 79 -5.14 3.85 15.76
C PHE A 79 -4.59 3.87 17.17
N GLY A 80 -4.03 2.74 17.61
CA GLY A 80 -3.25 2.60 18.83
C GLY A 80 -4.05 2.17 20.05
N ASP A 81 -5.23 1.58 19.84
CA ASP A 81 -6.09 1.08 20.91
C ASP A 81 -6.30 -0.45 20.82
N LEU A 82 -7.40 -0.95 21.38
CA LEU A 82 -7.66 -2.39 21.51
C LEU A 82 -8.44 -2.97 20.33
N ASP A 83 -9.06 -2.14 19.48
CA ASP A 83 -9.80 -2.60 18.30
C ASP A 83 -9.01 -2.53 17.00
N ASP A 84 -7.75 -2.06 17.04
CA ASP A 84 -6.77 -2.24 15.97
C ASP A 84 -6.67 -3.71 15.53
N VAL A 85 -6.84 -3.95 14.23
CA VAL A 85 -6.72 -5.28 13.63
C VAL A 85 -5.49 -5.34 12.74
N VAL A 86 -4.54 -6.22 13.07
CA VAL A 86 -3.38 -6.49 12.21
C VAL A 86 -3.83 -7.35 11.02
N VAL A 87 -3.64 -6.82 9.81
CA VAL A 87 -3.91 -7.52 8.55
C VAL A 87 -2.69 -8.36 8.17
N PRO A 88 -2.85 -9.68 7.99
CA PRO A 88 -1.74 -10.54 7.57
C PRO A 88 -1.30 -10.21 6.14
N VAL A 89 0.01 -10.28 5.89
CA VAL A 89 0.59 -10.09 4.56
C VAL A 89 1.50 -11.25 4.19
N SER A 90 1.47 -11.65 2.92
CA SER A 90 2.43 -12.58 2.32
C SER A 90 3.39 -11.80 1.44
N VAL A 91 4.69 -12.09 1.55
CA VAL A 91 5.74 -11.27 0.92
C VAL A 91 6.41 -12.03 -0.21
N ALA A 92 6.56 -11.37 -1.36
CA ALA A 92 7.36 -11.85 -2.49
C ALA A 92 8.35 -10.79 -2.95
N TRP A 93 9.59 -11.19 -3.23
CA TRP A 93 10.64 -10.32 -3.75
C TRP A 93 10.87 -10.53 -5.24
N LEU A 94 10.91 -9.43 -6.00
CA LEU A 94 11.21 -9.38 -7.41
C LEU A 94 12.59 -8.70 -7.62
N PRO A 95 13.70 -9.46 -7.58
CA PRO A 95 15.05 -8.89 -7.55
C PRO A 95 15.41 -8.05 -8.77
N GLY A 96 14.87 -8.39 -9.95
CA GLY A 96 15.12 -7.63 -11.18
C GLY A 96 14.46 -6.24 -11.23
N LEU A 97 13.58 -5.94 -10.28
CA LEU A 97 12.81 -4.69 -10.21
C LEU A 97 13.03 -3.91 -8.91
N ASN A 98 13.90 -4.38 -8.01
CA ASN A 98 14.00 -3.90 -6.64
C ASN A 98 12.62 -3.72 -5.99
N ARG A 99 11.76 -4.74 -6.15
CA ARG A 99 10.34 -4.63 -5.83
C ARG A 99 9.87 -5.73 -4.90
N VAL A 100 9.16 -5.34 -3.86
CA VAL A 100 8.39 -6.24 -2.99
C VAL A 100 6.93 -6.22 -3.44
N LEU A 101 6.31 -7.39 -3.49
CA LEU A 101 4.86 -7.54 -3.56
C LEU A 101 4.36 -8.05 -2.21
N LEU A 102 3.38 -7.34 -1.64
CA LEU A 102 2.65 -7.76 -0.45
C LEU A 102 1.27 -8.23 -0.90
N ASP A 103 1.03 -9.53 -0.83
CA ASP A 103 -0.28 -10.13 -1.05
C ASP A 103 -1.08 -10.11 0.26
N LEU A 104 -2.27 -9.54 0.22
CA LEU A 104 -3.17 -9.35 1.35
C LEU A 104 -4.15 -10.54 1.49
N GLY A 105 -4.14 -11.47 0.52
CA GLY A 105 -5.06 -12.59 0.44
C GLY A 105 -6.44 -12.14 -0.06
N ASP A 106 -7.29 -11.74 0.88
CA ASP A 106 -8.63 -11.23 0.57
C ASP A 106 -8.60 -9.70 0.36
N PRO A 107 -9.54 -9.14 -0.42
CA PRO A 107 -9.64 -7.70 -0.55
C PRO A 107 -9.87 -7.03 0.81
N LEU A 108 -9.16 -5.93 1.05
CA LEU A 108 -9.37 -5.14 2.26
C LEU A 108 -10.81 -4.67 2.38
N ALA A 109 -11.37 -4.77 3.58
CA ALA A 109 -12.67 -4.22 3.91
C ALA A 109 -12.62 -2.69 3.95
N GLY A 110 -13.78 -2.05 3.89
CA GLY A 110 -13.88 -0.61 4.08
C GLY A 110 -13.39 -0.18 5.47
N GLY A 111 -12.46 0.76 5.53
CA GLY A 111 -11.86 1.20 6.78
C GLY A 111 -10.63 2.10 6.60
N ASN A 112 -10.06 2.54 7.72
CA ASN A 112 -8.80 3.29 7.78
C ASN A 112 -7.65 2.35 8.10
N TYR A 113 -6.56 2.47 7.35
CA TYR A 113 -5.40 1.59 7.45
C TYR A 113 -4.12 2.38 7.68
N ARG A 114 -3.24 1.83 8.51
CA ARG A 114 -1.84 2.25 8.67
C ARG A 114 -0.94 1.19 8.09
N PHE A 115 -0.18 1.56 7.07
CA PHE A 115 0.86 0.73 6.49
C PHE A 115 2.23 1.22 6.97
N THR A 116 2.98 0.32 7.59
CA THR A 116 4.31 0.58 8.12
C THR A 116 5.32 -0.37 7.51
N ILE A 117 6.47 0.20 7.13
CA ILE A 117 7.67 -0.54 6.80
C ILE A 117 8.75 -0.12 7.80
N PHE A 118 9.29 -1.09 8.53
CA PHE A 118 10.25 -0.81 9.60
C PHE A 118 11.65 -0.56 9.04
N GLY A 119 12.18 0.64 9.29
CA GLY A 119 13.53 0.99 8.85
C GLY A 119 14.59 0.47 9.81
N ASN A 120 14.45 0.74 11.10
CA ASN A 120 15.38 0.26 12.11
C ASN A 120 15.08 -1.20 12.51
N GLY A 121 16.04 -2.10 12.27
CA GLY A 121 15.90 -3.53 12.60
C GLY A 121 14.94 -4.31 11.69
N GLY A 122 14.41 -3.67 10.65
CA GLY A 122 13.58 -4.29 9.62
C GLY A 122 14.38 -4.56 8.36
N MET A 123 14.49 -3.56 7.47
CA MET A 123 15.12 -3.72 6.16
C MET A 123 16.47 -3.05 6.00
N HIS A 124 17.39 -3.77 5.34
CA HIS A 124 18.71 -3.28 4.94
C HIS A 124 19.00 -3.56 3.47
N ASP A 125 19.90 -2.77 2.89
CA ASP A 125 20.51 -3.05 1.58
C ASP A 125 21.54 -4.19 1.66
N LEU A 126 22.21 -4.46 0.54
CA LEU A 126 23.30 -5.45 0.48
C LEU A 126 24.58 -5.00 1.20
N SER A 127 24.74 -3.71 1.45
CA SER A 127 25.88 -3.07 2.13
C SER A 127 25.70 -3.00 3.66
N GLY A 128 24.50 -3.32 4.16
CA GLY A 128 24.10 -3.31 5.56
C GLY A 128 23.50 -1.99 6.06
N LEU A 129 23.19 -1.03 5.19
CA LEU A 129 22.53 0.23 5.60
C LEU A 129 21.02 -0.02 5.73
N SER A 130 20.44 0.48 6.83
CA SER A 130 19.00 0.38 7.07
C SER A 130 18.20 1.29 6.14
N LEU A 131 16.93 0.94 5.90
CA LEU A 131 16.00 1.75 5.11
C LEU A 131 15.88 3.19 5.64
N ASP A 132 15.96 4.17 4.74
CA ASP A 132 15.47 5.54 4.89
C ASP A 132 13.98 5.55 4.50
N GLY A 133 13.11 5.22 5.46
CA GLY A 133 11.67 5.11 5.22
C GLY A 133 10.92 6.43 5.33
N ASP A 134 11.49 7.44 6.01
CA ASP A 134 10.91 8.77 6.16
C ASP A 134 11.46 9.80 5.15
N ASP A 135 12.38 9.37 4.27
CA ASP A 135 12.97 10.16 3.17
C ASP A 135 13.72 11.40 3.69
N ASP A 136 14.40 11.24 4.83
CA ASP A 136 15.16 12.30 5.49
C ASP A 136 16.67 12.26 5.14
N THR A 137 17.06 11.33 4.26
CA THR A 137 18.43 11.00 3.83
C THR A 137 19.27 10.22 4.85
N PHE A 138 18.68 9.80 5.96
CA PHE A 138 19.32 9.01 7.00
C PHE A 138 18.66 7.63 7.15
N ALA A 139 19.49 6.62 7.37
CA ALA A 139 19.04 5.26 7.60
C ALA A 139 18.29 5.12 8.94
N GLY A 140 17.22 4.32 8.95
CA GLY A 140 16.53 3.83 10.14
C GLY A 140 15.12 4.38 10.35
N GLY A 141 14.70 5.38 9.58
CA GLY A 141 13.34 5.92 9.63
C GLY A 141 12.30 4.92 9.12
N ASN A 142 11.12 4.88 9.74
CA ASN A 142 10.02 4.04 9.28
C ASN A 142 9.26 4.72 8.15
N TYR A 143 8.85 3.94 7.16
CA TYR A 143 7.84 4.39 6.22
C TYR A 143 6.47 4.13 6.80
N GLU A 144 5.82 5.17 7.30
CA GLU A 144 4.45 5.09 7.83
C GLU A 144 3.51 5.90 6.95
N ARG A 145 2.45 5.26 6.45
CA ARG A 145 1.40 5.92 5.66
C ARG A 145 0.02 5.46 6.11
N PHE A 146 -0.92 6.39 6.07
CA PHE A 146 -2.31 6.17 6.41
C PHE A 146 -3.15 6.28 5.15
N PHE A 147 -4.05 5.34 4.88
CA PHE A 147 -4.95 5.40 3.73
C PHE A 147 -6.33 4.85 4.09
N THR A 148 -7.33 5.15 3.27
CA THR A 148 -8.70 4.68 3.46
C THR A 148 -9.12 3.76 2.33
N VAL A 149 -9.80 2.67 2.65
CA VAL A 149 -10.54 1.86 1.68
C VAL A 149 -12.01 2.20 1.83
N GLN A 150 -12.63 2.61 0.73
CA GLN A 150 -14.03 2.99 0.68
C GLN A 150 -14.79 2.04 -0.25
N PRO A 151 -15.68 1.17 0.28
CA PRO A 151 -16.49 0.29 -0.55
C PRO A 151 -17.37 1.09 -1.51
N ILE A 152 -17.54 0.57 -2.73
CA ILE A 152 -18.49 1.17 -3.68
C ILE A 152 -19.88 0.66 -3.34
N VAL A 153 -20.79 1.57 -2.97
CA VAL A 153 -22.20 1.26 -2.86
C VAL A 153 -22.86 1.59 -4.19
N PRO A 154 -23.57 0.66 -4.84
CA PRO A 154 -24.29 0.96 -6.08
C PRO A 154 -25.32 2.06 -5.85
N PRO A 155 -25.45 3.03 -6.79
CA PRO A 155 -26.49 4.03 -6.69
C PRO A 155 -27.87 3.36 -6.75
N THR A 156 -28.81 3.91 -5.99
CA THR A 156 -30.21 3.49 -6.03
C THR A 156 -30.97 4.42 -6.96
N PHE A 157 -31.73 3.85 -7.90
CA PHE A 157 -32.66 4.60 -8.74
C PHE A 157 -34.06 4.52 -8.14
N SER A 158 -34.73 5.67 -8.05
CA SER A 158 -36.09 5.79 -7.55
C SER A 158 -36.89 6.77 -8.41
N GLY A 159 -38.21 6.78 -8.24
CA GLY A 159 -39.12 7.59 -9.06
C GLY A 159 -39.72 6.81 -10.22
N ASP A 160 -40.06 7.51 -11.29
CA ASP A 160 -40.88 6.99 -12.40
C ASP A 160 -40.08 6.12 -13.37
N THR A 161 -39.65 4.95 -12.89
CA THR A 161 -38.88 3.94 -13.65
C THR A 161 -39.73 3.17 -14.67
N SER A 162 -41.04 3.46 -14.72
CA SER A 162 -41.95 2.96 -15.74
C SER A 162 -43.10 3.95 -15.90
N GLY A 163 -43.72 3.95 -17.08
CA GLY A 163 -44.90 4.76 -17.39
C GLY A 163 -45.82 4.04 -18.37
N SER A 164 -47.12 4.34 -18.31
CA SER A 164 -48.11 3.82 -19.26
C SER A 164 -49.02 4.95 -19.73
N GLY A 165 -49.27 5.02 -21.04
CA GLY A 165 -50.17 6.00 -21.64
C GLY A 165 -50.55 5.59 -23.06
N THR A 166 -51.65 6.16 -23.57
CA THR A 166 -52.00 6.09 -24.99
C THR A 166 -51.13 7.08 -25.76
N GLU A 167 -50.66 6.69 -26.96
CA GLU A 167 -49.79 7.53 -27.81
C GLU A 167 -50.32 8.97 -27.99
N ASP A 168 -51.63 9.12 -28.20
CA ASP A 168 -52.31 10.40 -28.43
C ASP A 168 -52.87 11.06 -27.15
N GLY A 169 -52.37 10.63 -25.99
CA GLY A 169 -52.79 11.14 -24.68
C GLY A 169 -52.03 12.39 -24.21
N VAL A 170 -52.21 12.74 -22.94
CA VAL A 170 -51.38 13.74 -22.26
C VAL A 170 -49.94 13.20 -22.15
N PRO A 171 -48.89 14.04 -22.24
CA PRO A 171 -47.51 13.58 -22.06
C PRO A 171 -47.35 12.75 -20.78
N VAL A 172 -46.73 11.58 -20.90
CA VAL A 172 -46.29 10.82 -19.74
C VAL A 172 -45.10 11.56 -19.14
N THR A 173 -45.33 12.27 -18.04
CA THR A 173 -44.29 12.97 -17.28
C THR A 173 -43.91 12.16 -16.06
N GLY A 174 -42.62 12.08 -15.75
CA GLY A 174 -42.14 11.49 -14.52
C GLY A 174 -40.78 12.03 -14.11
N THR A 175 -40.45 11.90 -12.82
CA THR A 175 -39.16 12.30 -12.27
C THR A 175 -38.41 11.06 -11.82
N LEU A 176 -37.18 10.90 -12.31
CA LEU A 176 -36.23 9.93 -11.80
C LEU A 176 -35.29 10.61 -10.81
N ALA A 177 -34.94 9.91 -9.75
CA ALA A 177 -33.92 10.33 -8.80
C ALA A 177 -32.89 9.21 -8.64
N ALA A 178 -31.62 9.58 -8.66
CA ALA A 178 -30.51 8.71 -8.29
C ALA A 178 -29.96 9.17 -6.94
N THR A 179 -29.80 8.24 -6.00
CA THR A 179 -29.22 8.51 -4.69
C THR A 179 -28.04 7.56 -4.44
N ASP A 180 -26.91 8.10 -4.02
CA ASP A 180 -25.75 7.37 -3.52
C ASP A 180 -25.45 7.74 -2.06
N VAL A 181 -24.83 6.83 -1.30
CA VAL A 181 -24.50 6.96 0.14
C VAL A 181 -23.50 8.08 0.44
N PHE A 182 -22.76 8.58 -0.56
CA PHE A 182 -21.85 9.73 -0.41
C PHE A 182 -22.49 11.09 -0.74
N ASN A 183 -23.77 11.12 -1.13
CA ASN A 183 -24.53 12.34 -1.40
C ASN A 183 -23.79 13.40 -2.24
N THR A 184 -23.02 12.99 -3.24
CA THR A 184 -22.77 13.85 -4.39
C THR A 184 -23.96 13.66 -5.31
N PRO A 185 -24.72 14.72 -5.65
CA PRO A 185 -25.65 14.63 -6.77
C PRO A 185 -24.84 14.11 -7.95
N VAL A 186 -25.23 12.96 -8.51
CA VAL A 186 -24.72 12.56 -9.81
C VAL A 186 -25.28 13.63 -10.75
N ASP A 187 -24.41 14.56 -11.17
CA ASP A 187 -24.80 15.69 -11.98
C ASP A 187 -25.71 15.21 -13.11
N ASP A 188 -26.88 15.84 -13.16
CA ASP A 188 -27.91 15.64 -14.17
C ASP A 188 -27.25 15.60 -15.56
N PHE A 189 -27.44 14.50 -16.29
CA PHE A 189 -26.94 14.40 -17.66
C PHE A 189 -27.71 15.42 -18.51
N SER A 190 -27.06 16.57 -18.75
CA SER A 190 -27.53 17.59 -19.69
C SER A 190 -27.55 17.09 -21.13
#